data_AF-A0A812PJ89-F1
#
_entry.id   AF-A0A812PJ89-F1
#
_cell.length_a   1.000
_cell.length_b   1.000
_cell.length_c   1.000
_cell.angle_alpha   90.00
_cell.angle_beta   90.00
_cell.angle_gamma   90.00
#
_symmetry.space_group_name_H-M   'P 1'
#
loop_
_entity.id
_entity.type
_entity.pdbx_description
1 polymer ?
#
loop_
_entity_poly.entity_id
_entity_poly.type
_entity_poly.pdbx_seq_one_letter_code
_entity_poly.pdbx_strand_id
1 'polypeptide(L)'
;MDSIFGFGLCIWTTVFLARYEQLLNLKIFRWGMSGVHQEIVPVRKEFSDEYRGTIRESLQKISHWILCGIFIMETISVVWYLTHLRKDILDNPDDVTFGIPNTTMILLYKYALTLNIKIVDLIWTPLSTWLSRKENFRTDIDLKSSMVVKLFVVKFMVYYYPFAYTIFIQPYEEGCDGGEFRGCLLKLRQDLQVLFLTQVACKAFEVVLAVLMTYWTVHSELKNRRQDKDLTYLELQAMMPEYGEAEQIEDYMQLALNFGFIAMFGVTCPVICILCFLSNFVVKRLLAYKLCYAHRRVLPRVEEGIGSWNSILIFIAYMGVTCTCYIVFFVFNLENLPFKIQLIAFILSERAMMALKYAMERFLGSKTVAQLRVEEHNEEVLDRVLQKTDVESAAALTSLACAYKP
;
A
#
# COMPACT_ATOMS: atom_id res chain seq x y z
N MET A 1 20.05 -6.90 22.00
CA MET A 1 19.44 -5.58 21.69
C MET A 1 18.26 -5.74 20.73
N ASP A 2 18.30 -6.75 19.87
CA ASP A 2 17.37 -6.91 18.74
C ASP A 2 15.95 -7.33 19.17
N SER A 3 15.79 -8.07 20.28
CA SER A 3 14.46 -8.39 20.83
C SER A 3 13.73 -7.18 21.41
N ILE A 4 14.46 -6.27 22.08
CA ILE A 4 13.90 -5.01 22.61
C ILE A 4 13.47 -4.12 21.44
N PHE A 5 14.30 -4.06 20.41
CA PHE A 5 13.98 -3.32 19.19
C PHE A 5 12.75 -3.91 18.48
N GLY A 6 12.67 -5.24 18.33
CA GLY A 6 11.50 -5.91 17.75
C GLY A 6 10.21 -5.65 18.54
N PHE A 7 10.26 -5.69 19.87
CA PHE A 7 9.12 -5.33 20.71
C PHE A 7 8.72 -3.86 20.53
N GLY A 8 9.71 -2.95 20.53
CA GLY A 8 9.51 -1.53 20.27
C GLY A 8 8.91 -1.26 18.89
N LEU A 9 9.31 -2.02 17.87
CA LEU A 9 8.78 -1.93 16.52
C LEU A 9 7.30 -2.35 16.46
N CYS A 10 6.92 -3.45 17.11
CA CYS A 10 5.52 -3.89 17.19
C CYS A 10 4.62 -2.89 17.93
N ILE A 11 5.13 -2.28 19.01
CA ILE A 11 4.43 -1.19 19.69
C ILE A 11 4.30 0.01 18.76
N TRP A 12 5.40 0.40 18.10
CA TRP A 12 5.42 1.54 17.20
C TRP A 12 4.44 1.38 16.04
N THR A 13 4.40 0.22 15.37
CA THR A 13 3.46 -0.02 14.26
C THR A 13 2.01 0.11 14.73
N THR A 14 1.69 -0.41 15.91
CA THR A 14 0.35 -0.32 16.51
C THR A 14 -0.02 1.11 16.85
N VAL A 15 0.85 1.83 17.56
CA VAL A 15 0.63 3.24 17.93
C VAL A 15 0.54 4.11 16.68
N PHE A 16 1.39 3.86 15.67
CA PHE A 16 1.39 4.59 14.42
C PHE A 16 0.05 4.48 13.69
N LEU A 17 -0.48 3.27 13.51
CA LEU A 17 -1.77 3.08 12.84
C LEU A 17 -2.92 3.70 13.62
N ALA A 18 -2.99 3.48 14.92
CA ALA A 18 -4.04 4.07 15.76
C ALA A 18 -3.99 5.61 15.74
N ARG A 19 -2.79 6.21 15.82
CA ARG A 19 -2.60 7.66 15.70
C ARG A 19 -2.93 8.16 14.30
N TYR A 20 -2.60 7.41 13.27
CA TYR A 20 -2.92 7.74 11.90
C TYR A 20 -4.43 7.79 11.69
N GLU A 21 -5.17 6.79 12.17
CA GLU A 21 -6.63 6.73 12.11
C GLU A 21 -7.27 7.90 12.86
N GLN A 22 -6.80 8.21 14.07
CA GLN A 22 -7.24 9.38 14.83
C GLN A 22 -7.06 10.71 14.09
N LEU A 23 -5.88 10.90 13.48
CA LEU A 23 -5.58 12.11 12.71
C LEU A 23 -6.37 12.17 11.40
N LEU A 24 -6.61 11.02 10.78
CA LEU A 24 -7.44 10.90 9.59
C LEU A 24 -8.88 11.33 9.91
N ASN A 25 -9.48 10.76 10.96
CA ASN A 25 -10.83 11.09 11.40
C ASN A 25 -10.99 12.56 11.76
N LEU A 26 -10.00 13.14 12.46
CA LEU A 26 -9.99 14.57 12.77
C LEU A 26 -9.95 15.45 11.50
N LYS A 27 -9.20 15.04 10.47
CA LYS A 27 -9.14 15.78 9.20
C LYS A 27 -10.43 15.65 8.40
N ILE A 28 -11.01 14.45 8.33
CA ILE A 28 -12.32 14.21 7.70
C ILE A 28 -13.37 15.13 8.34
N PHE A 29 -13.39 15.18 9.67
CA PHE A 29 -14.29 16.05 10.42
C PHE A 29 -14.05 17.54 10.13
N ARG A 30 -12.80 18.02 10.20
CA ARG A 30 -12.46 19.44 9.95
C ARG A 30 -12.76 19.90 8.53
N TRP A 31 -12.64 19.01 7.55
CA TRP A 31 -12.91 19.32 6.15
C TRP A 31 -14.38 19.11 5.76
N GLY A 32 -15.23 18.66 6.69
CA GLY A 32 -16.64 18.39 6.40
C GLY A 32 -16.84 17.22 5.44
N MET A 33 -15.90 16.28 5.40
CA MET A 33 -15.92 15.12 4.47
C MET A 33 -16.62 13.90 5.08
N SER A 34 -17.17 14.03 6.28
CA SER A 34 -17.88 12.96 6.99
C SER A 34 -19.24 12.72 6.35
N GLY A 35 -19.60 11.46 6.08
CA GLY A 35 -20.93 11.10 5.56
C GLY A 35 -21.17 11.44 4.09
N VAL A 36 -20.15 11.86 3.34
CA VAL A 36 -20.26 12.21 1.91
C VAL A 36 -20.75 11.02 1.08
N HIS A 37 -20.34 9.79 1.43
CA HIS A 37 -20.79 8.59 0.73
C HIS A 37 -22.28 8.25 0.95
N GLN A 38 -22.93 8.91 1.91
CA GLN A 38 -24.38 8.77 2.13
C GLN A 38 -25.19 9.69 1.19
N GLU A 39 -24.53 10.66 0.55
CA GLU A 39 -25.11 11.42 -0.55
C GLU A 39 -25.14 10.61 -1.85
N ILE A 40 -25.92 11.05 -2.85
CA ILE A 40 -26.11 10.32 -4.11
C ILE A 40 -24.79 10.30 -4.90
N VAL A 41 -24.01 9.22 -4.74
CA VAL A 41 -22.80 8.97 -5.54
C VAL A 41 -23.22 8.75 -7.00
N PRO A 42 -22.62 9.47 -7.97
CA PRO A 42 -22.96 9.32 -9.37
C PRO A 42 -22.65 7.91 -9.87
N VAL A 43 -23.58 7.36 -10.67
CA VAL A 43 -23.36 6.08 -11.35
C VAL A 43 -22.37 6.27 -12.48
N ARG A 44 -21.41 5.36 -12.61
CA ARG A 44 -20.41 5.39 -13.67
C ARG A 44 -21.08 5.21 -15.03
N LYS A 45 -20.64 5.97 -16.05
CA LYS A 45 -21.20 5.90 -17.41
C LYS A 45 -21.07 4.52 -18.06
N GLU A 46 -20.04 3.77 -17.69
CA GLU A 46 -19.73 2.43 -18.19
C GLU A 46 -20.49 1.32 -17.45
N PHE A 47 -21.24 1.66 -16.40
CA PHE A 47 -22.07 0.71 -15.68
C PHE A 47 -23.28 0.32 -16.52
N SER A 48 -23.57 -0.98 -16.59
CA SER A 48 -24.77 -1.50 -17.24
C SER A 48 -25.59 -2.35 -16.27
N ASP A 49 -26.84 -1.96 -16.05
CA ASP A 49 -27.73 -2.66 -15.13
C ASP A 49 -28.18 -4.03 -15.67
N GLU A 50 -28.29 -4.17 -17.00
CA GLU A 50 -28.64 -5.43 -17.66
C GLU A 50 -27.60 -6.54 -17.40
N TYR A 51 -26.34 -6.16 -17.22
CA TYR A 51 -25.25 -7.11 -16.96
C TYR A 51 -25.23 -7.57 -15.49
N ARG A 52 -25.97 -6.91 -14.61
CA ARG A 52 -25.92 -7.16 -13.17
C ARG A 52 -26.54 -8.50 -12.79
N GLY A 53 -25.79 -9.32 -12.06
CA GLY A 53 -26.23 -10.66 -11.63
C GLY A 53 -26.19 -11.71 -12.75
N THR A 54 -25.68 -11.37 -13.93
CA THR A 54 -25.52 -12.33 -15.02
C THR A 54 -24.34 -13.28 -14.76
N ILE A 55 -24.40 -14.48 -15.36
CA ILE A 55 -23.28 -15.43 -15.32
C ILE A 55 -21.99 -14.78 -15.89
N ARG A 56 -22.14 -13.89 -16.88
CA ARG A 56 -21.03 -13.17 -17.50
C ARG A 56 -20.30 -12.26 -16.52
N GLU A 57 -21.02 -11.51 -15.68
CA GLU A 57 -20.41 -10.67 -14.64
C GLU A 57 -19.64 -11.53 -13.63
N SER A 58 -20.25 -12.63 -13.17
CA SER A 58 -19.60 -13.57 -12.25
C SER A 58 -18.34 -14.20 -12.85
N LEU A 59 -18.39 -14.61 -14.13
CA LEU A 59 -17.23 -15.15 -14.84
C LEU A 59 -16.11 -14.12 -14.99
N GLN A 60 -16.42 -12.85 -15.25
CA GLN A 60 -15.41 -11.78 -15.31
C GLN A 60 -14.74 -11.54 -13.95
N LYS A 61 -15.51 -11.52 -12.87
CA LYS A 61 -14.95 -11.37 -11.51
C LYS A 61 -14.07 -12.55 -11.14
N ILE A 62 -14.54 -13.77 -11.40
CA ILE A 62 -13.79 -15.00 -11.11
C ILE A 62 -12.53 -15.07 -11.97
N SER A 63 -12.59 -14.72 -13.26
CA SER A 63 -11.42 -14.78 -14.15
C SER A 63 -10.31 -13.83 -13.71
N HIS A 64 -10.65 -12.65 -13.18
CA HIS A 64 -9.65 -11.75 -12.61
C HIS A 64 -8.99 -12.36 -11.37
N TRP A 65 -9.76 -12.98 -10.46
CA TRP A 65 -9.18 -13.66 -9.30
C TRP A 65 -8.33 -14.88 -9.67
N ILE A 66 -8.74 -15.65 -10.68
CA ILE A 66 -7.93 -16.74 -11.24
C ILE A 66 -6.60 -16.18 -11.79
N LEU A 67 -6.65 -15.07 -12.53
CA LEU A 67 -5.46 -14.43 -13.06
C LEU A 67 -4.53 -13.93 -11.92
N CYS A 68 -5.09 -13.37 -10.84
CA CYS A 68 -4.30 -13.04 -9.65
C CYS A 68 -3.57 -14.28 -9.11
N GLY A 69 -4.28 -15.40 -9.00
CA GLY A 69 -3.72 -16.68 -8.57
C GLY A 69 -2.59 -17.18 -9.48
N ILE A 70 -2.75 -17.06 -10.80
CA ILE A 70 -1.73 -17.45 -11.79
C ILE A 70 -0.44 -16.65 -11.60
N PHE A 71 -0.53 -15.32 -11.46
CA PHE A 71 0.65 -14.48 -11.23
C PHE A 71 1.32 -14.78 -9.89
N ILE A 72 0.54 -15.05 -8.83
CA ILE A 72 1.12 -15.49 -7.54
C ILE A 72 1.85 -16.82 -7.70
N MET A 73 1.25 -17.80 -8.39
CA MET A 73 1.88 -19.09 -8.62
C MET A 73 3.13 -18.99 -9.49
N GLU A 74 3.14 -18.10 -10.49
CA GLU A 74 4.34 -17.81 -11.29
C GLU A 74 5.47 -17.31 -10.39
N THR A 75 5.22 -16.35 -9.52
CA THR A 75 6.27 -15.81 -8.63
C THR A 75 6.84 -16.87 -7.69
N ILE A 76 5.97 -17.71 -7.12
CA ILE A 76 6.37 -18.82 -6.25
C ILE A 76 7.23 -19.81 -7.03
N SER A 77 6.82 -20.15 -8.26
CA SER A 77 7.51 -21.10 -9.13
C SER A 77 8.87 -20.58 -9.59
N VAL A 78 8.98 -19.29 -9.94
CA VAL A 78 10.24 -18.67 -10.36
C VAL A 78 11.22 -18.59 -9.20
N VAL A 79 10.77 -18.18 -8.01
CA VAL A 79 11.63 -18.15 -6.82
C VAL A 79 12.11 -19.55 -6.47
N TRP A 80 11.22 -20.55 -6.49
CA TRP A 80 11.59 -21.95 -6.27
C TRP A 80 12.61 -22.45 -7.31
N TYR A 81 12.41 -22.14 -8.59
CA TYR A 81 13.34 -22.54 -9.65
C TYR A 81 14.72 -21.88 -9.49
N LEU A 82 14.76 -20.57 -9.24
CA LEU A 82 16.01 -19.83 -9.07
C LEU A 82 16.80 -20.26 -7.84
N THR A 83 16.11 -20.66 -6.77
CA THR A 83 16.71 -21.14 -5.52
C THR A 83 17.25 -22.56 -5.69
N HIS A 84 16.50 -23.43 -6.36
CA HIS A 84 16.98 -24.75 -6.73
C HIS A 84 18.24 -24.68 -7.61
N LEU A 85 18.21 -23.83 -8.64
CA LEU A 85 19.37 -23.58 -9.50
C LEU A 85 20.58 -23.07 -8.69
N ARG A 86 20.35 -22.13 -7.76
CA ARG A 86 21.41 -21.62 -6.88
C ARG A 86 22.05 -22.75 -6.07
N LYS A 87 21.25 -23.67 -5.53
CA LYS A 87 21.74 -24.81 -4.76
C LYS A 87 22.62 -25.74 -5.61
N ASP A 88 22.15 -26.12 -6.78
CA ASP A 88 22.91 -26.99 -7.71
C ASP A 88 24.27 -26.39 -8.10
N ILE A 89 24.31 -25.06 -8.27
CA ILE A 89 25.51 -24.29 -8.59
C ILE A 89 26.49 -24.25 -7.40
N LEU A 90 25.98 -24.12 -6.18
CA LEU A 90 26.81 -24.13 -4.96
C LEU A 90 27.43 -25.50 -4.70
N ASP A 91 26.70 -26.58 -5.02
CA ASP A 91 27.19 -27.94 -4.88
C ASP A 91 28.26 -28.30 -5.93
N ASN A 92 28.23 -27.66 -7.12
CA ASN A 92 29.18 -27.89 -8.22
C ASN A 92 29.86 -26.59 -8.69
N PRO A 93 30.79 -26.00 -7.91
CA PRO A 93 31.32 -24.66 -8.19
C PRO A 93 32.19 -24.56 -9.46
N ASP A 94 32.82 -25.65 -9.88
CA ASP A 94 33.75 -25.69 -11.03
C ASP A 94 33.04 -25.97 -12.37
N ASP A 95 31.74 -26.26 -12.36
CA ASP A 95 30.98 -26.57 -13.56
C ASP A 95 30.47 -25.30 -14.28
N VAL A 96 29.96 -25.50 -15.49
CA VAL A 96 29.39 -24.45 -16.34
C VAL A 96 27.89 -24.66 -16.52
N THR A 97 27.08 -23.86 -15.85
CA THR A 97 25.63 -23.88 -16.03
C THR A 97 25.24 -22.93 -17.17
N PHE A 98 24.55 -23.44 -18.19
CA PHE A 98 24.18 -22.67 -19.41
C PHE A 98 25.38 -22.03 -20.14
N GLY A 99 26.56 -22.63 -20.06
CA GLY A 99 27.79 -22.12 -20.69
C GLY A 99 28.41 -20.91 -19.98
N ILE A 100 27.91 -20.54 -18.80
CA ILE A 100 28.44 -19.47 -17.96
C ILE A 100 29.12 -20.11 -16.74
N PRO A 101 30.30 -19.62 -16.30
CA PRO A 101 30.92 -20.09 -15.08
C PRO A 101 29.99 -19.91 -13.87
N ASN A 102 29.89 -20.95 -13.04
CA ASN A 102 29.03 -20.99 -11.88
C ASN A 102 29.27 -19.84 -10.88
N THR A 103 30.50 -19.35 -10.76
CA THR A 103 30.85 -18.15 -9.98
C THR A 103 30.15 -16.88 -10.46
N THR A 104 30.01 -16.69 -11.77
CA THR A 104 29.31 -15.56 -12.36
C THR A 104 27.80 -15.73 -12.18
N MET A 105 27.28 -16.95 -12.28
CA MET A 105 25.86 -17.25 -12.09
C MET A 105 25.37 -16.91 -10.67
N ILE A 106 26.19 -17.14 -9.64
CA ILE A 106 25.89 -16.72 -8.25
C ILE A 106 25.78 -15.20 -8.13
N LEU A 107 26.52 -14.42 -8.91
CA LEU A 107 26.34 -12.97 -8.91
C LEU A 107 25.05 -12.57 -9.64
N LEU A 108 24.75 -13.25 -10.75
CA LEU A 108 23.61 -12.94 -11.62
C LEU A 108 22.25 -13.29 -11.00
N TYR A 109 22.15 -14.29 -10.13
CA TYR A 109 20.85 -14.72 -9.59
C TYR A 109 20.08 -13.57 -8.89
N LYS A 110 20.78 -12.69 -8.15
CA LYS A 110 20.17 -11.53 -7.46
C LYS A 110 19.51 -10.57 -8.44
N TYR A 111 20.18 -10.33 -9.56
CA TYR A 111 19.69 -9.47 -10.63
C TYR A 111 18.54 -10.13 -11.40
N ALA A 112 18.62 -11.45 -11.64
CA ALA A 112 17.55 -12.21 -12.29
C ALA A 112 16.24 -12.17 -11.48
N LEU A 113 16.33 -12.35 -10.16
CA LEU A 113 15.18 -12.24 -9.26
C LEU A 113 14.57 -10.82 -9.28
N THR A 114 15.42 -9.80 -9.16
CA THR A 114 14.97 -8.39 -9.21
C THR A 114 14.33 -8.05 -10.56
N LEU A 115 14.89 -8.58 -11.64
CA LEU A 115 14.37 -8.41 -13.00
C LEU A 115 12.99 -9.08 -13.15
N ASN A 116 12.80 -10.30 -12.65
CA ASN A 116 11.50 -10.97 -12.66
C ASN A 116 10.44 -10.15 -11.92
N ILE A 117 10.72 -9.68 -10.70
CA ILE A 117 9.82 -8.80 -9.93
C ILE A 117 9.39 -7.59 -10.76
N LYS A 118 10.33 -6.92 -11.43
CA LYS A 118 10.04 -5.74 -12.25
C LYS A 118 9.26 -6.05 -13.52
N ILE A 119 9.55 -7.17 -14.19
CA ILE A 119 8.80 -7.61 -15.38
C ILE A 119 7.35 -7.93 -15.00
N VAL A 120 7.15 -8.71 -13.94
CA VAL A 120 5.81 -9.06 -13.46
C VAL A 120 5.03 -7.80 -13.09
N ASP A 121 5.65 -6.86 -12.37
CA ASP A 121 5.03 -5.60 -11.97
C ASP A 121 4.62 -4.72 -13.17
N LEU A 122 5.49 -4.64 -14.18
CA LEU A 122 5.28 -3.89 -15.41
C LEU A 122 4.14 -4.47 -16.25
N ILE A 123 3.96 -5.79 -16.27
CA ILE A 123 2.87 -6.46 -17.00
C ILE A 123 1.57 -6.41 -16.19
N TRP A 124 1.64 -6.68 -14.89
CA TRP A 124 0.47 -6.82 -14.01
C TRP A 124 -0.29 -5.50 -13.83
N THR A 125 0.41 -4.40 -13.61
CA THR A 125 -0.21 -3.09 -13.33
C THR A 125 -1.16 -2.63 -14.46
N PRO A 126 -0.72 -2.54 -15.74
CA PRO A 126 -1.62 -2.17 -16.83
C PRO A 126 -2.70 -3.23 -17.11
N LEU A 127 -2.37 -4.52 -16.96
CA LEU A 127 -3.33 -5.60 -17.21
C LEU A 127 -4.48 -5.61 -16.19
N SER A 128 -4.16 -5.54 -14.90
CA SER A 128 -5.16 -5.55 -13.82
C SER A 128 -6.01 -4.28 -13.83
N THR A 129 -5.43 -3.11 -14.13
CA THR A 129 -6.19 -1.85 -14.25
C THR A 129 -7.12 -1.85 -15.46
N TRP A 130 -6.71 -2.44 -16.59
CA TRP A 130 -7.56 -2.62 -17.76
C TRP A 130 -8.72 -3.59 -17.48
N LEU A 131 -8.42 -4.72 -16.84
CA LEU A 131 -9.43 -5.73 -16.51
C LEU A 131 -10.43 -5.20 -15.46
N SER A 132 -9.95 -4.49 -14.43
CA SER A 132 -10.80 -3.83 -13.43
C SER A 132 -11.76 -2.83 -14.06
N ARG A 133 -11.31 -2.03 -15.03
CA ARG A 133 -12.18 -1.06 -15.72
C ARG A 133 -13.30 -1.74 -16.51
N LYS A 134 -13.02 -2.92 -17.10
CA LYS A 134 -13.99 -3.74 -17.81
C LYS A 134 -14.99 -4.46 -16.91
N GLU A 135 -14.72 -4.57 -15.61
CA GLU A 135 -15.69 -5.12 -14.67
C GLU A 135 -16.85 -4.14 -14.44
N ASN A 136 -18.03 -4.69 -14.17
CA ASN A 136 -19.26 -3.93 -14.03
C ASN A 136 -19.41 -3.35 -12.61
N PHE A 137 -18.62 -2.33 -12.28
CA PHE A 137 -18.79 -1.57 -11.04
C PHE A 137 -19.79 -0.42 -11.22
N ARG A 138 -20.63 -0.22 -10.20
CA ARG A 138 -21.66 0.83 -10.18
C ARG A 138 -21.07 2.23 -9.94
N THR A 139 -20.11 2.33 -9.02
CA THR A 139 -19.48 3.59 -8.61
C THR A 139 -17.96 3.56 -8.81
N ASP A 140 -17.36 4.73 -8.97
CA ASP A 140 -15.90 4.87 -9.11
C ASP A 140 -15.16 4.49 -7.80
N ILE A 141 -15.82 4.68 -6.65
CA ILE A 141 -15.28 4.28 -5.33
C ILE A 141 -15.18 2.76 -5.23
N ASP A 142 -16.21 2.02 -5.66
CA ASP A 142 -16.20 0.55 -5.66
C ASP A 142 -15.13 0.00 -6.63
N LEU A 143 -15.02 0.61 -7.82
CA LEU A 143 -13.98 0.27 -8.80
C LEU A 143 -12.59 0.46 -8.20
N LYS A 144 -12.32 1.64 -7.64
CA LYS A 144 -11.04 1.99 -7.02
C LYS A 144 -10.73 1.05 -5.85
N SER A 145 -11.70 0.80 -4.98
CA SER A 145 -11.58 -0.15 -3.86
C SER A 145 -11.17 -1.55 -4.33
N SER A 146 -11.86 -2.08 -5.34
CA SER A 146 -11.56 -3.40 -5.87
C SER A 146 -10.19 -3.46 -6.57
N MET A 147 -9.85 -2.41 -7.34
CA MET A 147 -8.56 -2.29 -8.03
C MET A 147 -7.40 -2.25 -7.03
N VAL A 148 -7.53 -1.49 -5.94
CA VAL A 148 -6.54 -1.44 -4.85
C VAL A 148 -6.29 -2.83 -4.28
N VAL A 149 -7.34 -3.59 -3.93
CA VAL A 149 -7.20 -4.92 -3.31
C VAL A 149 -6.54 -5.92 -4.27
N LYS A 150 -6.97 -5.98 -5.53
CA LYS A 150 -6.43 -6.94 -6.51
C LYS A 150 -4.97 -6.64 -6.86
N LEU A 151 -4.63 -5.36 -7.05
CA LEU A 151 -3.24 -4.97 -7.27
C LEU A 151 -2.39 -5.30 -6.04
N PHE A 152 -2.90 -5.03 -4.84
CA PHE A 152 -2.18 -5.28 -3.59
C PHE A 152 -1.89 -6.77 -3.38
N VAL A 153 -2.86 -7.66 -3.55
CA VAL A 153 -2.69 -9.10 -3.28
C VAL A 153 -1.57 -9.71 -4.12
N VAL A 154 -1.51 -9.38 -5.42
CA VAL A 154 -0.44 -9.87 -6.30
C VAL A 154 0.89 -9.20 -5.96
N LYS A 155 0.94 -7.87 -5.85
CA LYS A 155 2.19 -7.14 -5.53
C LYS A 155 2.75 -7.54 -4.16
N PHE A 156 1.90 -7.80 -3.18
CA PHE A 156 2.30 -8.30 -1.86
C PHE A 156 3.09 -9.60 -2.02
N MET A 157 2.57 -10.58 -2.76
CA MET A 157 3.30 -11.83 -3.00
C MET A 157 4.57 -11.60 -3.82
N VAL A 158 4.50 -10.89 -4.94
CA VAL A 158 5.66 -10.61 -5.82
C VAL A 158 6.81 -9.97 -5.04
N TYR A 159 6.52 -8.95 -4.22
CA TYR A 159 7.55 -8.16 -3.55
C TYR A 159 8.02 -8.77 -2.23
N TYR A 160 7.14 -9.41 -1.44
CA TYR A 160 7.53 -9.94 -0.12
C TYR A 160 7.96 -11.40 -0.13
N TYR A 161 7.45 -12.22 -1.06
CA TYR A 161 7.74 -13.65 -1.07
C TYR A 161 9.24 -13.98 -1.16
N PRO A 162 10.07 -13.30 -1.98
CA PRO A 162 11.51 -13.60 -2.03
C PRO A 162 12.25 -13.30 -0.71
N PHE A 163 11.83 -12.25 0.00
CA PHE A 163 12.37 -11.89 1.32
C PHE A 163 11.89 -12.88 2.40
N ALA A 164 10.61 -13.27 2.33
CA ALA A 164 10.04 -14.30 3.17
C ALA A 164 10.74 -15.64 2.95
N TYR A 165 11.00 -16.05 1.71
CA TYR A 165 11.75 -17.26 1.39
C TYR A 165 13.13 -17.26 2.06
N THR A 166 13.87 -16.15 1.92
CA THR A 166 15.23 -15.99 2.47
C THR A 166 15.29 -16.20 3.99
N ILE A 167 14.24 -15.83 4.73
CA ILE A 167 14.22 -15.93 6.19
C ILE A 167 13.50 -17.17 6.72
N PHE A 168 12.41 -17.60 6.09
CA PHE A 168 11.56 -18.69 6.58
C PHE A 168 11.94 -20.06 6.02
N ILE A 169 12.43 -20.11 4.77
CA ILE A 169 12.58 -21.38 4.03
C ILE A 169 14.06 -21.68 3.78
N GLN A 170 14.82 -20.71 3.26
CA GLN A 170 16.23 -20.87 2.90
C GLN A 170 17.09 -21.51 4.01
N PRO A 171 16.96 -21.13 5.31
CA PRO A 171 17.77 -21.72 6.37
C PRO A 171 17.59 -23.23 6.56
N TYR A 172 16.43 -23.79 6.17
CA TYR A 172 16.11 -25.20 6.36
C TYR A 172 16.39 -26.06 5.11
N GLU A 173 16.26 -25.49 3.91
CA GLU A 173 16.46 -26.24 2.65
C GLU A 173 17.87 -26.12 2.06
N GLU A 174 18.45 -24.91 2.05
CA GLU A 174 19.77 -24.61 1.49
C GLU A 174 20.84 -24.50 2.58
N GLY A 175 20.44 -24.05 3.77
CA GLY A 175 21.36 -23.55 4.77
C GLY A 175 21.78 -22.10 4.50
N CYS A 176 22.52 -21.51 5.44
CA CYS A 176 22.99 -20.13 5.36
C CYS A 176 24.50 -20.08 5.09
N ASP A 177 24.94 -19.03 4.40
CA ASP A 177 26.36 -18.77 4.16
C ASP A 177 27.10 -18.69 5.52
N GLY A 178 28.05 -19.60 5.75
CA GLY A 178 28.78 -19.71 7.02
C GLY A 178 28.15 -20.64 8.07
N GLY A 179 27.08 -21.37 7.74
CA GLY A 179 26.47 -22.40 8.62
C GLY A 179 25.64 -21.86 9.79
N GLU A 180 25.70 -20.55 10.05
CA GLU A 180 24.91 -19.87 11.08
C GLU A 180 23.73 -19.11 10.46
N PHE A 181 22.61 -19.03 11.17
CA PHE A 181 21.43 -18.29 10.70
C PHE A 181 21.76 -16.81 10.38
N ARG A 182 22.77 -16.25 11.07
CA ARG A 182 23.27 -14.89 10.89
C ARG A 182 23.68 -14.55 9.45
N GLY A 183 24.16 -15.53 8.67
CA GLY A 183 24.50 -15.35 7.26
C GLY A 183 23.29 -14.96 6.40
N CYS A 184 22.17 -15.64 6.59
CA CYS A 184 20.91 -15.31 5.91
C CYS A 184 20.36 -13.93 6.32
N LEU A 185 20.53 -13.54 7.59
CA LEU A 185 20.12 -12.22 8.07
C LEU A 185 20.95 -11.09 7.44
N LEU A 186 22.26 -11.30 7.24
CA LEU A 186 23.12 -10.33 6.56
C LEU A 186 22.73 -10.16 5.10
N LYS A 187 22.45 -11.28 4.41
CA LYS A 187 21.93 -11.28 3.03
C LYS A 187 20.62 -10.50 2.94
N LEU A 188 19.66 -10.79 3.81
CA LEU A 188 18.38 -10.09 3.86
C LEU A 188 18.55 -8.58 4.06
N ARG A 189 19.46 -8.17 4.95
CA ARG A 189 19.78 -6.75 5.18
C ARG A 189 20.32 -6.08 3.91
N GLN A 190 21.23 -6.73 3.19
CA GLN A 190 21.78 -6.19 1.94
C GLN A 190 20.68 -6.06 0.88
N ASP A 191 19.83 -7.07 0.75
CA ASP A 191 18.75 -7.06 -0.24
C ASP A 191 17.72 -5.96 0.06
N LEU A 192 17.39 -5.72 1.32
CA LEU A 192 16.51 -4.61 1.74
C LEU A 192 17.15 -3.23 1.46
N GLN A 193 18.45 -3.08 1.68
CA GLN A 193 19.17 -1.84 1.34
C GLN A 193 19.13 -1.56 -0.16
N VAL A 194 19.41 -2.57 -0.98
CA VAL A 194 19.33 -2.47 -2.44
C VAL A 194 17.90 -2.15 -2.87
N LEU A 195 16.88 -2.76 -2.27
CA LEU A 195 15.48 -2.47 -2.57
C LEU A 195 15.12 -1.00 -2.32
N PHE A 196 15.44 -0.43 -1.15
CA PHE A 196 15.11 0.98 -0.88
C PHE A 196 15.88 1.96 -1.78
N LEU A 197 17.15 1.68 -2.10
CA LEU A 197 17.93 2.53 -3.00
C LEU A 197 17.42 2.46 -4.44
N THR A 198 17.15 1.25 -4.95
CA THR A 198 16.62 1.03 -6.30
C THR A 198 15.23 1.64 -6.46
N GLN A 199 14.36 1.56 -5.44
CA GLN A 199 13.05 2.21 -5.47
C GLN A 199 13.15 3.73 -5.63
N VAL A 200 14.04 4.38 -4.88
CA VAL A 200 14.25 5.83 -5.00
C VAL A 200 14.78 6.17 -6.39
N ALA A 201 15.76 5.42 -6.90
CA ALA A 201 16.31 5.60 -8.23
C ALA A 201 15.23 5.42 -9.33
N CYS A 202 14.43 4.36 -9.25
CA CYS A 202 13.33 4.11 -10.18
C CYS A 202 12.28 5.23 -10.14
N LYS A 203 11.89 5.71 -8.94
CA LYS A 203 10.94 6.82 -8.86
C LYS A 203 11.53 8.15 -9.34
N ALA A 204 12.79 8.43 -9.05
CA ALA A 204 13.46 9.60 -9.62
C ALA A 204 13.47 9.54 -11.14
N PHE A 205 13.79 8.36 -11.70
CA PHE A 205 13.76 8.13 -13.15
C PHE A 205 12.35 8.31 -13.74
N GLU A 206 11.32 7.76 -13.11
CA GLU A 206 9.92 7.94 -13.52
C GLU A 206 9.51 9.43 -13.54
N VAL A 207 9.85 10.19 -12.49
CA VAL A 207 9.55 11.63 -12.43
C VAL A 207 10.30 12.39 -13.52
N VAL A 208 11.59 12.11 -13.72
CA VAL A 208 12.39 12.75 -14.76
C VAL A 208 11.80 12.45 -16.14
N LEU A 209 11.45 11.20 -16.43
CA LEU A 209 10.81 10.82 -17.68
C LEU A 209 9.48 11.55 -17.88
N ALA A 210 8.62 11.60 -16.85
CA ALA A 210 7.33 12.28 -16.94
C ALA A 210 7.50 13.77 -17.25
N VAL A 211 8.45 14.44 -16.59
CA VAL A 211 8.74 15.87 -16.80
C VAL A 211 9.32 16.11 -18.19
N LEU A 212 10.24 15.25 -18.66
CA LEU A 212 10.82 15.35 -20.00
C LEU A 212 9.76 15.12 -21.08
N MET A 213 8.89 14.12 -20.92
CA MET A 213 7.78 13.88 -21.85
C MET A 213 6.86 15.10 -21.92
N THR A 214 6.43 15.64 -20.77
CA THR A 214 5.58 16.83 -20.74
C THR A 214 6.27 18.04 -21.37
N TYR A 215 7.56 18.25 -21.06
CA TYR A 215 8.36 19.33 -21.66
C TYR A 215 8.47 19.18 -23.19
N TRP A 216 8.73 17.97 -23.70
CA TRP A 216 8.84 17.70 -25.12
C TRP A 216 7.51 17.85 -25.84
N THR A 217 6.40 17.38 -25.26
CA THR A 217 5.06 17.55 -25.82
C THR A 217 4.70 19.03 -25.96
N VAL A 218 4.91 19.82 -24.91
CA VAL A 218 4.64 21.28 -24.93
C VAL A 218 5.54 22.00 -25.93
N HIS A 219 6.84 21.68 -25.96
CA HIS A 219 7.79 22.32 -26.87
C HIS A 219 7.53 21.97 -28.34
N SER A 220 7.19 20.71 -28.63
CA SER A 220 6.81 20.25 -29.96
C SER A 220 5.59 21.00 -30.48
N GLU A 221 4.59 21.20 -29.63
CA GLU A 221 3.36 21.91 -29.99
C GLU A 221 3.61 23.42 -30.20
N LEU A 222 4.43 24.04 -29.34
CA LEU A 222 4.90 25.41 -29.52
C LEU A 222 5.60 25.61 -30.87
N LYS A 223 6.50 24.69 -31.25
CA LYS A 223 7.23 24.74 -32.51
C LYS A 223 6.31 24.60 -33.73
N ASN A 224 5.24 23.82 -33.61
CA ASN A 224 4.27 23.61 -34.69
C ASN A 224 3.30 24.78 -34.88
N ARG A 225 3.18 25.69 -33.91
CA ARG A 225 2.30 26.86 -34.02
C ARG A 225 2.91 27.90 -34.98
N ARG A 226 2.11 28.31 -35.97
CA ARG A 226 2.46 29.34 -36.98
C ARG A 226 2.38 30.78 -36.45
N GLN A 227 1.71 31.00 -35.32
CA GLN A 227 1.53 32.32 -34.69
C GLN A 227 2.25 32.36 -33.36
N ASP A 228 3.04 33.42 -33.18
CA ASP A 228 3.87 33.74 -32.01
C ASP A 228 3.02 34.28 -30.85
N LYS A 229 1.99 33.52 -30.45
CA LYS A 229 1.17 33.82 -29.28
C LYS A 229 1.54 32.87 -28.15
N ASP A 230 1.84 33.45 -26.99
CA ASP A 230 2.04 32.72 -25.75
C ASP A 230 0.84 31.80 -25.47
N LEU A 231 1.11 30.59 -24.98
CA LEU A 231 0.04 29.65 -24.60
C LEU A 231 -0.75 30.23 -23.44
N THR A 232 -2.08 30.18 -23.56
CA THR A 232 -2.93 30.45 -22.40
C THR A 232 -2.74 29.34 -21.37
N TYR A 233 -2.87 29.67 -20.08
CA TYR A 233 -2.78 28.68 -18.99
C TYR A 233 -3.66 27.44 -19.23
N LEU A 234 -4.87 27.62 -19.76
CA LEU A 234 -5.79 26.52 -20.06
C LEU A 234 -5.28 25.62 -21.19
N GLU A 235 -4.67 26.19 -22.23
CA GLU A 235 -4.10 25.40 -23.33
C GLU A 235 -2.91 24.57 -22.84
N LEU A 236 -2.04 25.16 -22.02
CA LEU A 236 -0.92 24.46 -21.41
C LEU A 236 -1.40 23.28 -20.55
N GLN A 237 -2.41 23.51 -19.69
CA GLN A 237 -2.98 22.45 -18.85
C GLN A 237 -3.66 21.34 -19.66
N ALA A 238 -4.26 21.66 -20.81
CA ALA A 238 -4.89 20.67 -21.68
C ALA A 238 -3.87 19.76 -22.39
N MET A 239 -2.63 20.22 -22.59
CA MET A 239 -1.55 19.42 -23.19
C MET A 239 -0.85 18.49 -22.20
N MET A 240 -0.98 18.75 -20.89
CA MET A 240 -0.32 17.94 -19.87
C MET A 240 -1.11 16.64 -19.57
N PRO A 241 -0.39 15.54 -19.26
CA PRO A 241 -1.02 14.25 -18.96
C PRO A 241 -1.92 14.31 -17.72
N GLU A 242 -2.97 13.50 -17.73
CA GLU A 242 -3.88 13.36 -16.60
C GLU A 242 -3.24 12.52 -15.49
N TYR A 243 -3.40 12.90 -14.22
CA TYR A 243 -3.04 12.05 -13.09
C TYR A 243 -4.17 11.06 -12.79
N GLY A 244 -4.10 9.90 -13.42
CA GLY A 244 -5.16 8.88 -13.39
C GLY A 244 -5.25 8.10 -12.08
N GLU A 245 -6.35 7.37 -11.90
CA GLU A 245 -6.60 6.55 -10.70
C GLU A 245 -5.58 5.42 -10.52
N ALA A 246 -5.17 4.78 -11.63
CA ALA A 246 -4.16 3.74 -11.60
C ALA A 246 -2.82 4.27 -11.05
N GLU A 247 -2.44 5.49 -11.44
CA GLU A 247 -1.20 6.13 -11.01
C GLU A 247 -1.25 6.56 -9.54
N GLN A 248 -2.41 7.08 -9.10
CA GLN A 248 -2.69 7.35 -7.68
C GLN A 248 -2.56 6.10 -6.81
N ILE A 249 -3.15 5.00 -7.26
CA ILE A 249 -3.07 3.72 -6.56
C ILE A 249 -1.63 3.25 -6.51
N GLU A 250 -0.88 3.38 -7.61
CA GLU A 250 0.51 2.94 -7.67
C GLU A 250 1.42 3.73 -6.71
N ASP A 251 1.29 5.05 -6.68
CA ASP A 251 2.07 5.90 -5.77
C ASP A 251 1.76 5.59 -4.30
N TYR A 252 0.50 5.30 -3.97
CA TYR A 252 0.13 4.87 -2.62
C TYR A 252 0.53 3.42 -2.32
N MET A 253 0.48 2.53 -3.31
CA MET A 253 0.90 1.14 -3.20
C MET A 253 2.36 1.04 -2.79
N GLN A 254 3.24 1.82 -3.43
CA GLN A 254 4.65 1.83 -3.07
C GLN A 254 4.85 2.27 -1.62
N LEU A 255 4.10 3.27 -1.14
CA LEU A 255 4.17 3.70 0.26
C LEU A 255 3.71 2.60 1.22
N ALA A 256 2.61 1.91 0.90
CA ALA A 256 2.09 0.79 1.69
C ALA A 256 3.07 -0.40 1.71
N LEU A 257 3.71 -0.71 0.58
CA LEU A 257 4.75 -1.74 0.50
C LEU A 257 5.98 -1.35 1.33
N ASN A 258 6.42 -0.09 1.29
CA ASN A 258 7.54 0.38 2.11
C ASN A 258 7.25 0.28 3.60
N PHE A 259 6.02 0.60 4.01
CA PHE A 259 5.58 0.38 5.38
C PHE A 259 5.64 -1.10 5.77
N GLY A 260 5.17 -2.01 4.92
CA GLY A 260 5.21 -3.44 5.23
C GLY A 260 6.62 -4.05 5.27
N PHE A 261 7.56 -3.58 4.45
CA PHE A 261 8.96 -3.98 4.58
C PHE A 261 9.52 -3.64 5.96
N ILE A 262 9.20 -2.45 6.49
CA ILE A 262 9.60 -2.07 7.84
C ILE A 262 8.84 -2.87 8.91
N ALA A 263 7.53 -3.06 8.75
CA ALA A 263 6.72 -3.77 9.73
C ALA A 263 7.09 -5.27 9.84
N MET A 264 7.43 -5.92 8.73
CA MET A 264 7.74 -7.37 8.70
C MET A 264 9.23 -7.67 8.91
N PHE A 265 10.13 -6.88 8.31
CA PHE A 265 11.56 -7.19 8.29
C PHE A 265 12.44 -6.11 8.95
N GLY A 266 11.86 -5.02 9.45
CA GLY A 266 12.60 -3.92 10.06
C GLY A 266 13.43 -4.33 11.28
N VAL A 267 12.98 -5.36 12.01
CA VAL A 267 13.69 -5.91 13.20
C VAL A 267 15.11 -6.39 12.90
N THR A 268 15.40 -6.74 11.64
CA THR A 268 16.72 -7.24 11.22
C THR A 268 17.83 -6.22 11.38
N CYS A 269 17.54 -4.93 11.19
CA CYS A 269 18.52 -3.86 11.38
C CYS A 269 17.87 -2.47 11.51
N PRO A 270 18.14 -1.73 12.60
CA PRO A 270 17.63 -0.36 12.78
C PRO A 270 18.01 0.63 11.67
N VAL A 271 19.15 0.40 10.99
CA VAL A 271 19.62 1.24 9.88
C VAL A 271 18.62 1.25 8.72
N ILE A 272 17.87 0.15 8.52
CA ILE A 272 16.88 0.04 7.45
C ILE A 272 15.72 1.01 7.69
N CYS A 273 15.31 1.23 8.95
CA CYS A 273 14.29 2.22 9.30
C CYS A 273 14.73 3.65 8.94
N ILE A 274 15.99 3.99 9.20
CA ILE A 274 16.56 5.30 8.84
C ILE A 274 16.64 5.45 7.31
N LEU A 275 17.08 4.41 6.62
CA LEU A 275 17.15 4.42 5.16
C LEU A 275 15.76 4.60 4.55
N CYS A 276 14.76 3.85 5.02
CA CYS A 276 13.37 3.98 4.56
C CYS A 276 12.82 5.39 4.81
N PHE A 277 13.12 6.00 5.96
CA PHE A 277 12.74 7.39 6.23
C PHE A 277 13.35 8.37 5.22
N LEU A 278 14.65 8.27 4.94
CA LEU A 278 15.33 9.12 3.96
C LEU A 278 14.79 8.89 2.54
N SER A 279 14.60 7.63 2.16
CA SER A 279 14.03 7.25 0.86
C SER A 279 12.63 7.84 0.68
N ASN A 280 11.74 7.68 1.67
CA ASN A 280 10.39 8.23 1.62
C ASN A 280 10.38 9.78 1.63
N PHE A 281 11.35 10.42 2.28
CA PHE A 281 11.50 11.88 2.23
C PHE A 281 11.81 12.37 0.81
N VAL A 282 12.74 11.70 0.12
CA VAL A 282 13.08 12.00 -1.28
C VAL A 282 11.88 11.73 -2.19
N VAL A 283 11.25 10.56 -2.07
CA VAL A 283 10.07 10.18 -2.87
C VAL A 283 8.91 11.17 -2.69
N LYS A 284 8.66 11.64 -1.47
CA LYS A 284 7.65 12.67 -1.21
C LYS A 284 7.92 13.96 -2.00
N ARG A 285 9.18 14.40 -2.08
CA ARG A 285 9.56 15.60 -2.85
C ARG A 285 9.45 15.37 -4.35
N LEU A 286 9.87 14.20 -4.83
CA LEU A 286 9.73 13.81 -6.23
C LEU A 286 8.25 13.76 -6.66
N LEU A 287 7.37 13.19 -5.84
CA LEU A 287 5.94 13.13 -6.12
C LEU A 287 5.30 14.53 -6.15
N ALA A 288 5.69 15.42 -5.23
CA ALA A 288 5.25 16.81 -5.26
C ALA A 288 5.69 17.52 -6.56
N TYR A 289 6.93 17.28 -7.00
CA TYR A 289 7.42 17.84 -8.26
C TYR A 289 6.66 17.28 -9.47
N LYS A 290 6.44 15.96 -9.52
CA LYS A 290 5.64 15.28 -10.55
C LYS A 290 4.23 15.88 -10.65
N LEU A 291 3.54 16.05 -9.53
CA LEU A 291 2.18 16.62 -9.51
C LEU A 291 2.12 18.10 -9.92
N CYS A 292 3.16 18.88 -9.62
CA CYS A 292 3.19 20.31 -9.96
C CYS A 292 3.65 20.62 -11.38
N TYR A 293 4.58 19.83 -11.93
CA TYR A 293 5.26 20.15 -13.20
C TYR A 293 5.06 19.13 -14.32
N ALA A 294 4.67 17.89 -14.02
CA ALA A 294 4.51 16.84 -15.04
C ALA A 294 3.05 16.59 -15.41
N HIS A 295 2.10 16.76 -14.49
CA HIS A 295 0.67 16.52 -14.73
C HIS A 295 -0.15 17.80 -14.76
N ARG A 296 -1.30 17.71 -15.42
CA ARG A 296 -2.34 18.74 -15.30
C ARG A 296 -2.97 18.74 -13.92
N ARG A 297 -3.55 19.88 -13.53
CA ARG A 297 -4.26 20.01 -12.25
C ARG A 297 -5.38 18.98 -12.12
N VAL A 298 -5.30 18.18 -11.06
CA VAL A 298 -6.31 17.16 -10.74
C VAL A 298 -7.59 17.83 -10.25
N LEU A 299 -8.74 17.31 -10.68
CA LEU A 299 -10.03 17.74 -10.16
C LEU A 299 -10.18 17.26 -8.71
N PRO A 300 -10.52 18.14 -7.75
CA PRO A 300 -10.70 17.74 -6.37
C PRO A 300 -11.89 16.77 -6.28
N ARG A 301 -11.67 15.66 -5.56
CA ARG A 301 -12.71 14.67 -5.28
C ARG A 301 -13.00 14.66 -3.79
N VAL A 302 -14.27 14.45 -3.47
CA VAL A 302 -14.71 14.29 -2.09
C VAL A 302 -14.58 12.83 -1.72
N GLU A 303 -13.82 12.54 -0.67
CA GLU A 303 -13.46 11.18 -0.24
C GLU A 303 -13.50 11.12 1.29
N GLU A 304 -14.00 10.01 1.80
CA GLU A 304 -14.07 9.72 3.23
C GLU A 304 -12.89 8.82 3.61
N GLY A 305 -11.82 9.48 4.05
CA GLY A 305 -10.60 8.80 4.46
C GLY A 305 -9.82 8.18 3.31
N ILE A 306 -9.09 7.10 3.59
CA ILE A 306 -8.21 6.41 2.63
C ILE A 306 -8.85 5.17 2.00
N GLY A 307 -10.10 4.84 2.34
CA GLY A 307 -10.79 3.65 1.83
C GLY A 307 -10.09 2.33 2.18
N SER A 308 -10.04 1.40 1.22
CA SER A 308 -9.51 0.03 1.38
C SER A 308 -8.05 -0.06 1.83
N TRP A 309 -7.29 1.03 1.66
CA TRP A 309 -5.94 1.13 2.16
C TRP A 309 -5.83 0.98 3.68
N ASN A 310 -6.86 1.40 4.44
CA ASN A 310 -6.85 1.22 5.89
C ASN A 310 -6.82 -0.28 6.26
N SER A 311 -7.71 -1.06 5.65
CA SER A 311 -7.76 -2.52 5.83
C SER A 311 -6.45 -3.20 5.42
N ILE A 312 -5.81 -2.72 4.34
CA ILE A 312 -4.50 -3.22 3.89
C ILE A 312 -3.40 -2.91 4.90
N LEU A 313 -3.31 -1.69 5.41
CA LEU A 313 -2.31 -1.31 6.40
C LEU A 313 -2.47 -2.08 7.71
N ILE A 314 -3.71 -2.29 8.14
CA ILE A 314 -4.03 -3.15 9.29
C ILE A 314 -3.57 -4.58 9.04
N PHE A 315 -3.90 -5.17 7.88
CA PHE A 315 -3.44 -6.51 7.49
C PHE A 315 -1.91 -6.62 7.53
N ILE A 316 -1.19 -5.66 6.92
CA ILE A 316 0.27 -5.61 6.94
C ILE A 316 0.81 -5.53 8.36
N ALA A 317 0.20 -4.76 9.25
CA ALA A 317 0.66 -4.65 10.63
C ALA A 317 0.46 -5.94 11.43
N TYR A 318 -0.63 -6.67 11.22
CA TYR A 318 -0.82 -8.00 11.83
C TYR A 318 0.22 -9.01 11.31
N MET A 319 0.46 -9.04 10.00
CA MET A 319 1.54 -9.86 9.41
C MET A 319 2.92 -9.46 9.95
N GLY A 320 3.15 -8.16 10.13
CA GLY A 320 4.37 -7.60 10.70
C GLY A 320 4.69 -8.13 12.10
N VAL A 321 3.68 -8.26 12.97
CA VAL A 321 3.85 -8.87 14.29
C VAL A 321 4.28 -10.32 14.18
N THR A 322 3.62 -11.13 13.33
CA THR A 322 3.97 -12.54 13.13
C THR A 322 5.40 -12.70 12.60
N CYS A 323 5.78 -11.93 11.56
CA CYS A 323 7.14 -11.98 11.00
C CYS A 323 8.20 -11.51 12.01
N THR A 324 7.93 -10.44 12.76
CA THR A 324 8.86 -9.93 13.77
C THR A 324 9.06 -10.93 14.90
N CYS A 325 7.98 -11.57 15.40
CA CYS A 325 8.09 -12.62 16.40
C CYS A 325 8.90 -13.80 15.87
N TYR A 326 8.66 -14.24 14.63
CA TYR A 326 9.46 -15.31 14.05
C TYR A 326 10.95 -14.97 14.06
N ILE A 327 11.31 -13.79 13.55
CA ILE A 327 12.71 -13.37 13.48
C ILE A 327 13.32 -13.31 14.89
N VAL A 328 12.63 -12.71 15.86
CA VAL A 328 13.16 -12.58 17.22
C VAL A 328 13.42 -13.94 17.89
N PHE A 329 12.51 -14.89 17.76
CA PHE A 329 12.59 -16.15 18.48
C PHE A 329 13.41 -17.21 17.75
N PHE A 330 13.24 -17.37 16.43
CA PHE A 330 13.99 -18.37 15.66
C PHE A 330 15.42 -17.93 15.37
N VAL A 331 15.68 -16.62 15.23
CA VAL A 331 16.99 -16.13 14.76
C VAL A 331 17.87 -15.68 15.91
N PHE A 332 17.34 -14.89 16.84
CA PHE A 332 18.18 -14.21 17.83
C PHE A 332 18.26 -14.94 19.18
N ASN A 333 17.20 -15.62 19.61
CA ASN A 333 17.11 -16.07 21.01
C ASN A 333 17.19 -17.59 21.21
N LEU A 334 16.75 -18.41 20.26
CA LEU A 334 16.54 -19.85 20.51
C LEU A 334 17.28 -20.76 19.55
N GLU A 335 18.29 -20.27 18.81
CA GLU A 335 19.03 -21.04 17.78
C GLU A 335 19.53 -22.41 18.29
N ASN A 336 19.89 -22.51 19.58
CA ASN A 336 20.43 -23.73 20.19
C ASN A 336 19.40 -24.68 20.84
N LEU A 337 18.10 -24.36 20.80
CA LEU A 337 17.05 -25.18 21.42
C LEU A 337 16.39 -26.14 20.43
N PRO A 338 15.83 -27.28 20.89
CA PRO A 338 15.11 -28.19 20.01
C PRO A 338 13.91 -27.49 19.38
N PHE A 339 13.67 -27.80 18.10
CA PHE A 339 12.62 -27.18 17.26
C PHE A 339 11.23 -27.14 17.91
N LYS A 340 10.87 -28.16 18.70
CA LYS A 340 9.61 -28.21 19.44
C LYS A 340 9.46 -27.06 20.45
N ILE A 341 10.54 -26.74 21.18
CA ILE A 341 10.53 -25.65 22.18
C ILE A 341 10.52 -24.29 21.47
N GLN A 342 11.28 -24.15 20.37
CA GLN A 342 11.26 -22.95 19.53
C GLN A 342 9.84 -22.65 19.02
N LEU A 343 9.15 -23.65 18.50
CA LEU A 343 7.80 -23.50 17.95
C LEU A 343 6.77 -23.15 19.04
N ILE A 344 6.86 -23.76 20.22
CA ILE A 344 5.98 -23.41 21.35
C ILE A 344 6.24 -21.96 21.81
N ALA A 345 7.51 -21.57 21.95
CA ALA A 345 7.88 -20.20 22.35
C ALA A 345 7.44 -19.16 21.32
N PHE A 346 7.56 -19.48 20.02
CA PHE A 346 7.05 -18.65 18.94
C PHE A 346 5.52 -18.50 19.02
N ILE A 347 4.76 -19.59 19.13
CA ILE A 347 3.30 -19.50 19.20
C ILE A 347 2.86 -18.71 20.44
N LEU A 348 3.46 -18.94 21.61
CA LEU A 348 3.10 -18.22 22.83
C LEU A 348 3.39 -16.72 22.71
N SER A 349 4.57 -16.35 22.20
CA SER A 349 4.96 -14.96 22.02
C SER A 349 4.15 -14.25 20.94
N GLU A 350 3.85 -14.93 19.82
CA GLU A 350 2.97 -14.44 18.77
C GLU A 350 1.58 -14.10 19.34
N ARG A 351 0.96 -15.02 20.08
CA ARG A 351 -0.36 -14.81 20.68
C ARG A 351 -0.34 -13.69 21.73
N ALA A 352 0.71 -13.62 22.54
CA ALA A 352 0.87 -12.54 23.52
C ALA A 352 1.01 -11.17 22.85
N MET A 353 1.82 -11.06 21.79
CA MET A 353 2.02 -9.81 21.05
C MET A 353 0.78 -9.41 20.26
N MET A 354 0.05 -10.35 19.68
CA MET A 354 -1.24 -10.07 19.04
C MET A 354 -2.27 -9.56 20.05
N ALA A 355 -2.37 -10.19 21.22
CA ALA A 355 -3.27 -9.75 22.28
C ALA A 355 -2.92 -8.34 22.77
N LEU A 356 -1.62 -8.06 22.94
CA LEU A 356 -1.13 -6.73 23.29
C LEU A 356 -1.50 -5.69 22.23
N LYS A 357 -1.26 -5.98 20.95
CA LYS A 357 -1.66 -5.11 19.83
C LYS A 357 -3.15 -4.80 19.86
N TYR A 358 -3.99 -5.83 19.96
CA TYR A 358 -5.44 -5.67 20.01
C TYR A 358 -5.89 -4.82 21.20
N ALA A 359 -5.32 -5.06 22.38
CA ALA A 359 -5.61 -4.28 23.58
C ALA A 359 -5.21 -2.79 23.41
N MET A 360 -4.05 -2.53 22.80
CA MET A 360 -3.58 -1.17 22.52
C MET A 360 -4.47 -0.43 21.53
N GLU A 361 -4.91 -1.08 20.45
CA GLU A 361 -5.84 -0.48 19.48
C GLU A 361 -7.16 -0.09 20.16
N ARG A 362 -7.67 -0.96 21.04
CA ARG A 362 -8.90 -0.67 21.78
C ARG A 362 -8.73 0.47 22.78
N PHE A 363 -7.57 0.55 23.44
CA PHE A 363 -7.26 1.59 24.41
C PHE A 363 -7.09 2.97 23.77
N LEU A 364 -6.44 3.03 22.59
CA LEU A 364 -6.20 4.29 21.91
C LEU A 364 -7.50 4.89 21.34
N GLY A 365 -8.44 4.06 20.89
CA GLY A 365 -9.71 4.52 20.31
C GLY A 365 -9.54 5.24 18.97
N SER A 366 -10.63 5.33 18.20
CA SER A 366 -10.60 5.85 16.82
C SER A 366 -10.74 7.38 16.73
N LYS A 367 -11.30 8.03 17.76
CA LYS A 367 -11.52 9.49 17.79
C LYS A 367 -10.54 10.16 18.74
N THR A 368 -10.10 11.37 18.36
CA THR A 368 -9.34 12.22 19.27
C THR A 368 -10.26 12.89 20.28
N VAL A 369 -9.74 13.19 21.48
CA VAL A 369 -10.48 13.97 22.51
C VAL A 369 -10.92 15.33 21.97
N ALA A 370 -10.10 15.95 21.10
CA ALA A 370 -10.45 17.22 20.47
C ALA A 370 -11.65 17.07 19.53
N GLN A 371 -11.72 15.99 18.75
CA GLN A 371 -12.88 15.71 17.90
C GLN A 371 -14.13 15.48 18.75
N LEU A 372 -14.04 14.66 19.79
CA LEU A 372 -15.18 14.36 20.67
C LEU A 372 -15.79 15.63 21.27
N ARG A 373 -14.97 16.54 21.82
CA ARG A 373 -15.47 17.80 22.39
C ARG A 373 -16.17 18.69 21.37
N VAL A 374 -15.70 18.70 20.12
CA VAL A 374 -16.32 19.53 19.07
C VAL A 374 -17.61 18.89 18.59
N GLU A 375 -17.67 17.56 18.49
CA GLU A 375 -18.92 16.83 18.20
C GLU A 375 -19.95 17.05 19.31
N GLU A 376 -19.58 16.87 20.58
CA GLU A 376 -20.45 17.14 21.74
C GLU A 376 -20.96 18.59 21.74
N HIS A 377 -20.07 19.56 21.48
CA HIS A 377 -20.49 20.96 21.40
C HIS A 377 -21.44 21.23 20.23
N ASN A 378 -21.19 20.63 19.07
CA ASN A 378 -22.06 20.78 17.91
C ASN A 378 -23.43 20.14 18.15
N GLU A 379 -23.49 18.98 18.81
CA GLU A 379 -24.73 18.31 19.22
C GLU A 379 -25.52 19.19 20.21
N GLU A 380 -24.87 19.74 21.24
CA GLU A 380 -25.52 20.65 22.18
C GLU A 380 -26.09 21.92 21.50
N VAL A 381 -25.34 22.50 20.55
CA VAL A 381 -25.80 23.67 19.80
C VAL A 381 -26.96 23.30 18.89
N LEU A 382 -26.87 22.15 18.21
CA LEU A 382 -27.94 21.65 17.34
C LEU A 382 -29.23 21.43 18.12
N ASP A 383 -29.17 20.80 19.29
CA ASP A 383 -30.32 20.58 20.17
C ASP A 383 -30.98 21.89 20.60
N ARG A 384 -30.19 22.91 20.95
CA ARG A 384 -30.72 24.24 21.29
C ARG A 384 -31.39 24.92 20.11
N VAL A 385 -30.83 24.79 18.91
CA VAL A 385 -31.40 25.39 17.69
C VAL A 385 -32.69 24.68 17.31
N LEU A 386 -32.73 23.35 17.35
CA LEU A 386 -33.93 22.56 17.05
C LEU A 386 -35.04 22.86 18.05
N GLN A 387 -34.76 22.87 19.36
CA GLN A 387 -35.73 23.26 20.38
C GLN A 387 -36.28 24.67 20.16
N LYS A 388 -35.43 25.63 19.80
CA LYS A 388 -35.87 27.00 19.49
C LYS A 388 -36.80 27.02 18.27
N THR A 389 -36.49 26.22 17.25
CA THR A 389 -37.30 26.11 16.02
C THR A 389 -38.66 25.47 16.31
N ASP A 390 -38.71 24.46 17.18
CA ASP A 390 -39.95 23.81 17.62
C ASP A 390 -40.83 24.77 18.43
N VAL A 391 -40.23 25.60 19.29
CA VAL A 391 -40.96 26.64 20.04
C VAL A 391 -41.50 27.74 19.12
N GLU A 392 -40.70 28.20 18.16
CA GLU A 392 -41.12 29.22 17.18
C GLU A 392 -42.23 28.70 16.25
N SER A 393 -42.14 27.45 15.78
CA SER A 393 -43.17 26.82 14.95
C SER A 393 -44.47 26.57 15.73
N ALA A 394 -44.38 26.14 16.99
CA ALA A 394 -45.55 26.01 17.88
C ALA A 394 -46.21 27.38 18.15
N ALA A 395 -45.43 28.43 18.40
CA ALA A 395 -45.95 29.79 18.58
C ALA A 395 -46.65 30.33 17.30
N ALA A 396 -46.07 30.07 16.12
CA ALA A 396 -46.67 30.43 14.84
C ALA A 396 -48.01 29.72 14.60
N LEU A 397 -48.09 28.41 14.87
CA LEU A 397 -49.34 27.63 14.78
C LEU A 397 -50.41 28.13 15.75
N THR A 398 -50.01 28.53 16.97
CA THR A 398 -50.94 29.06 17.97
C THR A 398 -51.48 30.43 17.56
N SER A 399 -50.64 31.28 16.94
CA SER A 399 -51.05 32.60 16.42
C SER A 399 -52.03 32.49 15.24
N LEU A 400 -51.81 31.51 14.35
CA LEU A 400 -52.73 31.20 13.25
C LEU A 400 -54.06 30.64 13.75
N ALA A 401 -54.03 29.79 14.79
CA ALA A 401 -55.25 29.28 15.42
C ALA A 401 -56.05 30.37 16.14
N CYS A 402 -55.38 31.38 16.71
CA CYS A 402 -56.05 32.55 17.31
C CYS A 402 -56.61 33.55 16.28
N ALA A 403 -56.03 33.64 15.08
CA ALA A 403 -56.54 34.46 13.99
C ALA A 403 -57.79 33.84 13.31
N TYR A 404 -58.06 32.55 13.54
CA TYR A 404 -59.21 31.82 13.01
C TYR A 404 -60.23 31.50 14.13
N LYS A 405 -60.67 32.53 14.85
CA LYS A 405 -61.92 32.46 15.64
C LYS A 405 -62.99 33.28 14.90
N PRO A 406 -64.15 32.67 14.57
CA PRO A 406 -65.23 33.34 13.83
C PRO A 406 -65.87 34.49 14.61
#